data_AF-U4URW3-F1
#
_entry.id   AF-U4URW3-F1
#
_cell.length_a   1.000
_cell.length_b   1.000
_cell.length_c   1.000
_cell.angle_alpha   90.00
_cell.angle_beta   90.00
_cell.angle_gamma   90.00
#
_symmetry.space_group_name_H-M   'P 1'
#
loop_
_entity.id
_entity.type
_entity.pdbx_description
1 polymer ?
#
loop_
_entity_poly.entity_id
_entity_poly.type
_entity_poly.pdbx_seq_one_letter_code
_entity_poly.pdbx_strand_id
1 'polypeptide(L)'
;MAKAKFSAPGGKGLVLPSDVRWNSVADCLEAYATQWDILKICEDNSKDIDSAILKKVSNIGLKHGEQEYLSLLKPIAVALDILQKKNATISYAVEQWKLLQDKFEESQNLSLEKLQKFQHRYKQALTPYHFIVYMFSPEKQNYALTPEKKNLALETISELHVNLGLLPLVIKFNARCSPFK
;
A
#
# COMPACT_ATOMS: atom_id res chain seq x y z
N MET A 1 -19.79 16.76 -27.28
CA MET A 1 -19.52 15.62 -28.19
C MET A 1 -18.45 14.67 -27.69
N ALA A 2 -17.23 15.14 -27.34
CA ALA A 2 -16.13 14.25 -26.91
C ALA A 2 -16.47 13.34 -25.71
N LYS A 3 -17.08 13.89 -24.64
CA LYS A 3 -17.52 13.11 -23.47
C LYS A 3 -18.52 12.00 -23.84
N ALA A 4 -19.44 12.26 -24.76
CA ALA A 4 -20.42 11.27 -25.22
C ALA A 4 -19.79 10.16 -26.07
N LYS A 5 -18.82 10.50 -26.94
CA LYS A 5 -18.02 9.51 -27.69
C LYS A 5 -17.18 8.63 -26.75
N PHE A 6 -16.69 9.19 -25.65
CA PHE A 6 -15.90 8.50 -24.63
C PHE A 6 -16.75 7.57 -23.73
N SER A 7 -17.98 7.96 -23.41
CA SER A 7 -18.90 7.15 -22.59
C SER A 7 -19.53 5.98 -23.36
N ALA A 8 -19.66 6.07 -24.69
CA ALA A 8 -20.27 5.05 -25.55
C ALA A 8 -19.66 3.63 -25.46
N PRO A 9 -18.32 3.44 -25.39
CA PRO A 9 -17.70 2.12 -25.19
C PRO A 9 -17.63 1.67 -23.72
N GLY A 10 -18.27 2.39 -22.78
CA GLY A 10 -18.18 2.10 -21.34
C GLY A 10 -17.02 2.79 -20.62
N GLY A 11 -16.42 3.82 -21.22
CA GLY A 11 -15.38 4.64 -20.58
C GLY A 11 -15.89 5.30 -19.30
N LYS A 12 -15.27 4.98 -18.16
CA LYS A 12 -15.52 5.68 -16.88
C LYS A 12 -14.87 7.06 -16.94
N GLY A 13 -15.48 8.06 -16.30
CA GLY A 13 -14.93 9.42 -16.27
C GLY A 13 -13.46 9.44 -15.86
N LEU A 14 -12.65 10.20 -16.59
CA LEU A 14 -11.22 10.38 -16.30
C LEU A 14 -11.06 10.91 -14.87
N VAL A 15 -10.40 10.12 -14.03
CA VAL A 15 -9.98 10.54 -12.70
C VAL A 15 -8.66 11.27 -12.88
N LEU A 16 -8.66 12.57 -12.58
CA LEU A 16 -7.43 13.34 -12.57
C LEU A 16 -6.65 13.05 -11.28
N PRO A 17 -5.33 12.83 -11.37
CA PRO A 17 -4.53 12.62 -10.19
C PRO A 17 -4.49 13.92 -9.37
N SER A 18 -4.51 13.76 -8.05
CA SER A 18 -4.26 14.82 -7.08
C SER A 18 -2.90 14.58 -6.44
N ASP A 19 -2.08 15.63 -6.41
CA ASP A 19 -0.71 15.56 -5.87
C ASP A 19 -0.66 15.15 -4.39
N VAL A 20 -1.76 15.32 -3.66
CA VAL A 20 -1.83 15.04 -2.22
C VAL A 20 -2.33 13.63 -1.87
N ARG A 21 -2.93 12.89 -2.82
CA ARG A 21 -3.54 11.58 -2.52
C ARG A 21 -3.04 10.52 -3.49
N TRP A 22 -2.15 9.65 -3.01
CA TRP A 22 -1.58 8.55 -3.81
C TRP A 22 -2.64 7.63 -4.43
N ASN A 23 -3.80 7.46 -3.78
CA ASN A 23 -4.95 6.72 -4.35
C ASN A 23 -5.44 7.32 -5.66
N SER A 24 -5.51 8.66 -5.76
CA SER A 24 -5.96 9.32 -6.99
C SER A 24 -5.00 9.12 -8.16
N VAL A 25 -3.69 9.00 -7.87
CA VAL A 25 -2.67 8.66 -8.87
C VAL A 25 -2.85 7.21 -9.34
N ALA A 26 -3.04 6.27 -8.40
CA ALA A 26 -3.30 4.88 -8.73
C ALA A 26 -4.58 4.72 -9.56
N ASP A 27 -5.66 5.41 -9.19
CA ASP A 27 -6.95 5.37 -9.89
C ASP A 27 -6.84 5.98 -11.29
N CYS A 28 -6.07 7.06 -11.46
CA CYS A 28 -5.79 7.64 -12.77
C CYS A 28 -5.04 6.65 -13.68
N LEU A 29 -3.97 6.04 -13.17
CA LEU A 29 -3.17 5.07 -13.93
C LEU A 29 -3.97 3.80 -14.27
N GLU A 30 -4.80 3.33 -13.35
CA GLU A 30 -5.69 2.19 -13.59
C GLU A 30 -6.74 2.52 -14.65
N ALA A 31 -7.32 3.73 -14.62
CA ALA A 31 -8.23 4.19 -15.66
C ALA A 31 -7.54 4.25 -17.03
N TYR A 32 -6.31 4.74 -17.11
CA TYR A 32 -5.55 4.74 -18.36
C TYR A 32 -5.23 3.34 -18.86
N ALA A 33 -4.75 2.45 -17.98
CA ALA A 33 -4.37 1.08 -18.34
C ALA A 33 -5.57 0.23 -18.80
N THR A 34 -6.74 0.42 -18.17
CA THR A 34 -7.96 -0.35 -18.46
C THR A 34 -8.73 0.17 -19.67
N GLN A 35 -8.62 1.45 -19.99
CA GLN A 35 -9.36 2.07 -21.09
C GLN A 35 -8.49 2.26 -22.36
N TRP A 36 -7.49 1.41 -22.55
CA TRP A 36 -6.59 1.47 -23.71
C TRP A 36 -7.34 1.39 -25.06
N ASP A 37 -8.53 0.77 -25.09
CA ASP A 37 -9.40 0.72 -26.27
C ASP A 37 -9.82 2.11 -26.77
N ILE A 38 -9.72 3.16 -25.94
CA ILE A 38 -9.93 4.56 -26.34
C ILE A 38 -8.91 4.98 -27.41
N LEU A 39 -7.73 4.36 -27.48
CA LEU A 39 -6.80 4.67 -28.57
C LEU A 39 -7.38 4.44 -29.95
N LYS A 40 -8.25 3.43 -30.08
CA LYS A 40 -8.97 3.20 -31.33
C LYS A 40 -9.85 4.40 -31.70
N ILE A 41 -10.50 5.00 -30.71
CA ILE A 41 -11.27 6.24 -30.88
C ILE A 41 -10.35 7.42 -31.24
N CYS A 42 -9.18 7.51 -30.61
CA CYS A 42 -8.20 8.55 -30.94
C CYS A 42 -7.64 8.39 -32.36
N GLU A 43 -7.41 7.17 -32.83
CA GLU A 43 -7.01 6.88 -34.21
C GLU A 43 -8.13 7.22 -35.20
N ASP A 44 -9.36 6.79 -34.91
CA ASP A 44 -10.55 7.03 -35.75
C ASP A 44 -10.91 8.53 -35.86
N ASN A 45 -10.54 9.34 -34.86
CA ASN A 45 -10.77 10.79 -34.82
C ASN A 45 -9.45 11.59 -34.91
N SER A 46 -8.38 10.99 -35.44
CA SER A 46 -7.03 11.58 -35.49
C SER A 46 -6.96 12.93 -36.22
N LYS A 47 -7.91 13.23 -37.11
CA LYS A 47 -8.02 14.53 -37.79
C LYS A 47 -8.52 15.66 -36.88
N ASP A 48 -9.23 15.32 -35.80
CA ASP A 48 -9.83 16.26 -34.86
C ASP A 48 -8.99 16.42 -33.57
N ILE A 49 -7.90 15.66 -33.44
CA ILE A 49 -7.05 15.60 -32.24
C ILE A 49 -5.68 16.16 -32.57
N ASP A 50 -5.15 16.98 -31.67
CA ASP A 50 -3.79 17.51 -31.77
C ASP A 50 -2.76 16.35 -31.87
N SER A 51 -1.87 16.45 -32.85
CA SER A 51 -0.91 15.39 -33.18
C SER A 51 0.09 15.12 -32.05
N ALA A 52 0.42 16.13 -31.24
CA ALA A 52 1.28 15.95 -30.07
C ALA A 52 0.55 15.22 -28.95
N ILE A 53 -0.76 15.42 -28.79
CA ILE A 53 -1.60 14.66 -27.85
C ILE A 53 -1.70 13.20 -28.31
N LEU A 54 -2.02 12.96 -29.59
CA LEU A 54 -2.15 11.61 -30.14
C LEU A 54 -0.85 10.80 -29.93
N LYS A 55 0.31 11.42 -30.20
CA LYS A 55 1.62 10.78 -29.99
C LYS A 55 1.89 10.39 -28.54
N LYS A 56 1.38 11.15 -27.56
CA LYS A 56 1.54 10.83 -26.13
C LYS A 56 0.65 9.67 -25.71
N VAL A 57 -0.62 9.68 -26.12
CA VAL A 57 -1.59 8.62 -25.76
C VAL A 57 -1.21 7.30 -26.43
N SER A 58 -0.74 7.31 -27.68
CA SER A 58 -0.36 6.11 -28.43
C SER A 58 1.02 5.53 -28.03
N ASN A 59 1.68 6.09 -27.02
CA ASN A 59 3.00 5.65 -26.60
C ASN A 59 2.92 4.33 -25.81
N ILE A 60 3.24 3.22 -26.47
CA ILE A 60 3.24 1.88 -25.88
C ILE A 60 4.27 1.77 -24.74
N GLY A 61 5.42 2.44 -24.86
CA GLY A 61 6.44 2.45 -23.81
C GLY A 61 5.94 3.12 -22.53
N LEU A 62 5.17 4.20 -22.66
CA LEU A 62 4.51 4.87 -21.54
C LEU A 62 3.50 3.91 -20.87
N LYS A 63 2.68 3.21 -21.65
CA LYS A 63 1.74 2.21 -21.11
C LYS A 63 2.44 1.15 -20.26
N HIS A 64 3.51 0.57 -20.78
CA HIS A 64 4.23 -0.48 -20.07
C HIS A 64 4.81 0.04 -18.74
N GLY A 65 5.46 1.20 -18.78
CA GLY A 65 5.99 1.84 -17.57
C GLY A 65 4.90 2.20 -16.56
N GLU A 66 3.71 2.63 -17.01
CA GLU A 66 2.58 2.91 -16.14
C GLU A 66 1.96 1.65 -15.53
N GLN A 67 1.89 0.54 -16.27
CA GLN A 67 1.44 -0.75 -15.72
C GLN A 67 2.40 -1.27 -14.66
N GLU A 68 3.71 -1.18 -14.90
CA GLU A 68 4.72 -1.49 -13.89
C GLU A 68 4.58 -0.60 -12.67
N TYR A 69 4.44 0.71 -12.85
CA TYR A 69 4.31 1.65 -11.74
C TYR A 69 3.01 1.41 -10.95
N LEU A 70 1.89 1.15 -11.63
CA LEU A 70 0.61 0.82 -11.01
C LEU A 70 0.71 -0.47 -10.19
N SER A 71 1.46 -1.49 -10.65
CA SER A 71 1.66 -2.73 -9.90
C SER A 71 2.30 -2.50 -8.52
N LEU A 72 3.12 -1.46 -8.38
CA LEU A 72 3.76 -1.06 -7.13
C LEU A 72 2.88 -0.14 -6.29
N LEU A 73 2.20 0.81 -6.95
CA LEU A 73 1.42 1.84 -6.27
C LEU A 73 0.07 1.31 -5.77
N LYS A 74 -0.59 0.40 -6.49
CA LYS A 74 -1.92 -0.10 -6.12
C LYS A 74 -1.95 -0.79 -4.76
N PRO A 75 -0.99 -1.69 -4.40
CA PRO A 75 -0.92 -2.25 -3.05
C PRO A 75 -0.81 -1.18 -1.96
N ILE A 76 0.01 -0.15 -2.21
CA ILE A 76 0.23 0.95 -1.26
C ILE A 76 -1.06 1.78 -1.10
N ALA A 77 -1.74 2.09 -2.20
CA ALA A 77 -3.02 2.79 -2.17
C ALA A 77 -4.07 2.05 -1.34
N VAL A 78 -4.19 0.72 -1.53
CA VAL A 78 -5.11 -0.12 -0.74
C VAL A 78 -4.74 -0.09 0.75
N ALA A 79 -3.46 -0.21 1.09
CA ALA A 79 -3.00 -0.11 2.48
C ALA A 79 -3.33 1.27 3.08
N LEU A 80 -3.13 2.36 2.33
CA LEU A 80 -3.49 3.71 2.76
C LEU A 80 -5.00 3.85 3.01
N ASP A 81 -5.85 3.34 2.12
CA ASP A 81 -7.30 3.39 2.31
C ASP A 81 -7.73 2.64 3.58
N ILE A 82 -7.05 1.55 3.95
CA ILE A 82 -7.30 0.84 5.21
C ILE A 82 -6.87 1.69 6.41
N LEU A 83 -5.68 2.28 6.37
CA LEU A 83 -5.11 3.07 7.48
C LEU A 83 -5.79 4.43 7.66
N GLN A 84 -6.47 4.94 6.64
CA GLN A 84 -7.25 6.18 6.70
C GLN A 84 -8.69 5.97 7.19
N LYS A 85 -9.11 4.73 7.47
CA LYS A 85 -10.44 4.47 8.04
C LYS A 85 -10.52 5.02 9.47
N LYS A 86 -11.72 5.47 9.86
CA LYS A 86 -11.97 6.03 11.21
C LYS A 86 -11.64 5.07 12.36
N ASN A 87 -11.66 3.77 12.11
CA ASN A 87 -11.39 2.73 13.10
C ASN A 87 -10.00 2.09 12.94
N ALA A 88 -9.12 2.66 12.11
CA ALA A 88 -7.78 2.13 11.93
C ALA A 88 -6.96 2.30 13.21
N THR A 89 -6.33 1.21 13.65
CA THR A 89 -5.44 1.21 14.82
C THR A 89 -3.98 1.16 14.37
N ILE A 90 -3.06 1.47 15.29
CA ILE A 90 -1.62 1.33 15.06
C ILE A 90 -1.27 -0.13 14.71
N SER A 91 -2.00 -1.10 15.26
CA SER A 91 -1.82 -2.51 14.93
C SER A 91 -2.09 -2.79 13.44
N TYR A 92 -3.07 -2.12 12.83
CA TYR A 92 -3.30 -2.23 11.39
C TYR A 92 -2.12 -1.70 10.60
N ALA A 93 -1.43 -0.66 11.05
CA ALA A 93 -0.24 -0.16 10.37
C ALA A 93 0.84 -1.23 10.28
N VAL A 94 1.12 -1.94 11.38
CA VAL A 94 2.10 -3.05 11.40
C VAL A 94 1.68 -4.17 10.45
N GLU A 95 0.40 -4.52 10.43
CA GLU A 95 -0.13 -5.55 9.53
C GLU A 95 -0.02 -5.16 8.06
N GLN A 96 -0.43 -3.93 7.71
CA GLN A 96 -0.35 -3.44 6.33
C GLN A 96 1.10 -3.38 5.83
N TRP A 97 2.05 -2.94 6.66
CA TRP A 97 3.46 -2.96 6.30
C TRP A 97 4.00 -4.37 6.06
N LYS A 98 3.56 -5.37 6.83
CA LYS A 98 3.93 -6.78 6.60
C LYS A 98 3.31 -7.34 5.32
N LEU A 99 2.02 -7.10 5.09
CA LEU A 99 1.34 -7.50 3.86
C LEU A 99 2.03 -6.91 2.61
N LEU A 100 2.44 -5.64 2.68
CA LEU A 100 3.21 -5.01 1.61
C LEU A 100 4.59 -5.66 1.44
N GLN A 101 5.25 -6.00 2.55
CA GLN A 101 6.54 -6.68 2.51
C GLN A 101 6.44 -8.01 1.76
N ASP A 102 5.52 -8.89 2.17
CA ASP A 102 5.33 -10.19 1.54
C ASP A 102 5.00 -10.03 0.05
N LYS A 103 4.07 -9.13 -0.28
CA LYS A 103 3.67 -8.89 -1.66
C LYS A 103 4.82 -8.39 -2.55
N PHE A 104 5.73 -7.60 -1.99
CA PHE A 104 6.89 -7.09 -2.71
C PHE A 104 8.03 -8.10 -2.79
N GLU A 105 8.18 -8.97 -1.80
CA GLU A 105 9.15 -10.07 -1.81
C GLU A 105 8.72 -11.20 -2.76
N GLU A 106 7.43 -11.49 -2.87
CA GLU A 106 6.85 -12.47 -3.81
C GLU A 106 6.80 -11.94 -5.26
N SER A 107 6.90 -10.62 -5.45
CA SER A 107 6.83 -10.00 -6.77
C SER A 107 8.12 -10.26 -7.57
N GLN A 108 8.06 -11.23 -8.49
CA GLN A 108 9.16 -11.58 -9.40
C GLN A 108 9.72 -10.41 -10.23
N ASN A 109 8.93 -9.36 -10.42
CA ASN A 109 9.30 -8.19 -11.23
C ASN A 109 9.91 -7.03 -10.41
N LEU A 110 10.07 -7.18 -9.09
CA LEU A 110 10.62 -6.12 -8.25
C LEU A 110 12.15 -6.20 -8.20
N SER A 111 12.83 -5.13 -8.61
CA SER A 111 14.29 -5.08 -8.50
C SER A 111 14.74 -5.07 -7.04
N LEU A 112 15.92 -5.64 -6.78
CA LEU A 112 16.53 -5.65 -5.45
C LEU A 112 16.68 -4.23 -4.87
N GLU A 113 16.99 -3.25 -5.71
CA GLU A 113 17.09 -1.83 -5.33
C GLU A 113 15.75 -1.28 -4.80
N LYS A 114 14.65 -1.59 -5.48
CA LYS A 114 13.30 -1.16 -5.04
C LYS A 114 12.92 -1.84 -3.72
N LEU A 115 13.24 -3.12 -3.57
CA LEU A 115 13.02 -3.85 -2.32
C LEU A 115 13.84 -3.25 -1.16
N GLN A 116 15.10 -2.89 -1.40
CA GLN A 116 15.94 -2.21 -0.40
C GLN A 116 15.36 -0.85 0.01
N LYS A 117 14.85 -0.07 -0.95
CA LYS A 117 14.14 1.20 -0.68
C LYS A 117 12.90 0.97 0.18
N PHE A 118 12.12 -0.07 -0.11
CA PHE A 118 10.97 -0.45 0.72
C PHE A 118 11.41 -0.83 2.13
N GLN A 119 12.42 -1.70 2.28
CA GLN A 119 12.95 -2.14 3.57
C GLN A 119 13.49 -0.97 4.40
N HIS A 120 14.13 0.00 3.75
CA HIS A 120 14.57 1.22 4.40
C HIS A 120 13.39 2.02 4.97
N ARG A 121 12.33 2.22 4.18
CA ARG A 121 11.11 2.90 4.65
C ARG A 121 10.37 2.11 5.74
N TYR A 122 10.32 0.79 5.62
CA TYR A 122 9.76 -0.11 6.63
C TYR A 122 10.42 0.13 8.00
N LYS A 123 11.77 0.17 8.03
CA LYS A 123 12.55 0.41 9.26
C LYS A 123 12.39 1.83 9.80
N GLN A 124 12.15 2.82 8.94
CA GLN A 124 11.84 4.19 9.38
C GLN A 124 10.45 4.31 9.97
N ALA A 125 9.46 3.64 9.39
CA ALA A 125 8.07 3.75 9.78
C ALA A 125 7.74 2.94 11.04
N LEU A 126 8.28 1.72 11.15
CA LEU A 126 7.96 0.81 12.24
C LEU A 126 9.02 0.85 13.33
N THR A 127 8.57 1.27 14.51
CA THR A 127 9.38 1.36 15.73
C THR A 127 9.00 0.26 16.71
N PRO A 128 9.81 0.00 17.76
CA PRO A 128 9.46 -0.98 18.79
C PRO A 128 8.09 -0.75 19.42
N TYR A 129 7.67 0.51 19.61
CA TYR A 129 6.35 0.87 20.12
C TYR A 129 5.19 0.36 19.25
N HIS A 130 5.37 0.36 17.92
CA HIS A 130 4.36 -0.20 17.02
C HIS A 130 4.22 -1.71 17.23
N PHE A 131 5.34 -2.42 17.43
CA PHE A 131 5.33 -3.85 17.72
C PHE A 131 4.71 -4.15 19.10
N ILE A 132 4.95 -3.32 20.10
CA ILE A 132 4.30 -3.40 21.42
C ILE A 132 2.78 -3.31 21.25
N VAL A 133 2.27 -2.28 20.58
CA VAL A 133 0.83 -2.12 20.35
C VAL A 133 0.26 -3.30 19.57
N TYR A 134 0.98 -3.77 18.56
CA TYR A 134 0.58 -4.95 17.80
C TYR A 134 0.45 -6.21 18.67
N MET A 135 1.37 -6.44 19.61
CA MET A 135 1.32 -7.59 20.52
C MET A 135 0.06 -7.60 21.38
N PHE A 136 -0.42 -6.44 21.81
CA PHE A 136 -1.63 -6.32 22.64
C PHE A 136 -2.93 -6.24 21.83
N SER A 137 -2.84 -6.27 20.50
CA SER A 137 -4.03 -6.19 19.65
C SER A 137 -4.92 -7.42 19.87
N PRO A 138 -6.20 -7.23 20.29
CA PRO A 138 -7.13 -8.34 20.51
C PRO A 138 -7.66 -8.93 19.20
N GLU A 139 -7.59 -8.16 18.11
CA GLU A 139 -8.05 -8.58 16.79
C GLU A 139 -7.06 -9.58 16.18
N LYS A 140 -7.61 -10.64 15.57
CA LYS A 140 -6.88 -11.77 15.00
C LYS A 140 -5.67 -11.31 14.20
N GLN A 141 -4.48 -11.59 14.74
CA GLN A 141 -3.21 -11.31 14.08
C GLN A 141 -3.05 -12.32 12.95
N ASN A 142 -3.30 -11.90 11.71
CA ASN A 142 -2.97 -12.74 10.54
C ASN A 142 -1.45 -12.99 10.44
N TYR A 143 -0.65 -12.20 11.17
CA TYR A 143 0.80 -12.27 11.17
C TYR A 143 1.40 -12.35 12.56
N ALA A 144 2.11 -13.43 12.87
CA ALA A 144 3.01 -13.44 14.01
C ALA A 144 4.12 -12.40 13.82
N LEU A 145 4.49 -11.68 14.89
CA LEU A 145 5.78 -10.98 14.90
C LEU A 145 6.90 -12.02 14.84
N THR A 146 7.96 -11.70 14.10
CA THR A 146 9.17 -12.53 14.12
C THR A 146 9.79 -12.49 15.53
N PRO A 147 10.56 -13.52 15.92
CA PRO A 147 11.22 -13.55 17.23
C PRO A 147 12.03 -12.28 17.51
N GLU A 148 12.71 -11.74 16.50
CA GLU A 148 13.54 -10.53 16.63
C GLU A 148 12.69 -9.30 16.96
N LYS A 149 11.58 -9.09 16.24
CA LYS A 149 10.66 -7.96 16.47
C LYS A 149 9.97 -8.08 17.83
N LYS A 150 9.65 -9.31 18.24
CA LYS A 150 9.04 -9.60 19.55
C LYS A 150 10.04 -9.33 20.68
N ASN A 151 11.30 -9.75 20.54
CA ASN A 151 12.34 -9.49 21.54
C ASN A 151 12.60 -7.98 21.67
N LEU A 152 12.73 -7.28 20.55
CA LEU A 152 12.90 -5.82 20.53
C LEU A 152 11.75 -5.09 21.25
N ALA A 153 10.51 -5.54 21.07
CA ALA A 153 9.36 -5.00 21.78
C ALA A 153 9.42 -5.27 23.30
N LEU A 154 9.82 -6.47 23.71
CA LEU A 154 9.95 -6.85 25.12
C LEU A 154 11.10 -6.11 25.82
N GLU A 155 12.25 -5.95 25.16
CA GLU A 155 13.38 -5.15 25.62
C GLU A 155 12.93 -3.70 25.85
N THR A 156 12.24 -3.12 24.87
CA THR A 156 11.70 -1.75 24.98
C THR A 156 10.72 -1.62 26.15
N ILE A 157 9.85 -2.61 26.38
CA ILE A 157 8.93 -2.63 27.54
C ILE A 157 9.72 -2.66 28.86
N SER A 158 10.78 -3.47 28.92
CA SER A 158 11.64 -3.59 30.10
C SER A 158 12.31 -2.25 30.43
N GLU A 159 12.75 -1.52 29.41
CA GLU A 159 13.43 -0.22 29.55
C GLU A 159 12.48 0.92 29.94
N LEU A 160 11.28 0.98 29.37
CA LEU A 160 10.30 2.05 29.62
C LEU A 160 9.84 2.09 31.09
N HIS A 161 9.77 0.92 31.74
CA HIS A 161 9.07 0.76 33.00
C HIS A 161 9.78 -0.23 33.93
N VAL A 162 11.09 -0.03 34.12
CA VAL A 162 12.01 -0.86 34.93
C VAL A 162 11.44 -1.24 36.31
N ASN A 163 10.57 -0.41 36.90
CA ASN A 163 10.04 -0.58 38.26
C ASN A 163 8.54 -0.94 38.37
N LEU A 164 7.82 -1.14 37.26
CA LEU A 164 6.36 -1.38 37.30
C LEU A 164 5.96 -2.85 37.17
N GLY A 165 6.91 -3.77 37.03
CA GLY A 165 6.58 -5.19 36.83
C GLY A 165 5.73 -5.46 35.58
N LEU A 166 5.77 -4.55 34.59
CA LEU A 166 4.97 -4.64 33.38
C LEU A 166 5.36 -5.86 32.57
N LEU A 167 6.66 -6.11 32.40
CA LEU A 167 7.19 -7.22 31.60
C LEU A 167 6.62 -8.60 32.04
N PRO A 168 6.62 -8.96 33.34
CA PRO A 168 5.92 -10.16 33.82
C PRO A 168 4.43 -10.24 33.43
N LEU A 169 3.68 -9.12 33.48
CA LEU A 169 2.28 -9.08 33.07
C LEU A 169 2.12 -9.30 31.56
N VAL A 170 3.01 -8.70 30.76
CA VAL A 170 3.02 -8.89 29.30
C VAL A 170 3.34 -10.34 28.92
N ILE A 171 4.28 -10.97 29.63
CA ILE A 171 4.59 -12.40 29.45
C ILE A 171 3.36 -13.24 29.78
N LYS A 172 2.67 -12.97 30.89
CA LYS A 172 1.43 -13.67 31.26
C LYS A 172 0.32 -13.47 30.23
N PHE A 173 0.15 -12.25 29.73
CA PHE A 173 -0.82 -11.91 28.68
C PHE A 173 -0.56 -12.71 27.40
N ASN A 174 0.67 -12.68 26.89
CA ASN A 174 1.06 -13.39 25.67
C ASN A 174 0.96 -14.91 25.83
N ALA A 175 1.20 -15.45 27.03
CA ALA A 175 1.06 -16.86 27.35
C ALA A 175 -0.40 -17.29 27.59
N ARG A 176 -1.37 -16.37 27.55
CA ARG A 176 -2.78 -16.60 27.93
C ARG A 176 -2.92 -17.24 29.31
N CYS A 177 -2.07 -16.78 30.23
CA CYS A 177 -2.09 -17.17 31.63
C CYS A 177 -3.05 -16.27 32.41
N SER A 178 -3.57 -16.76 33.54
CA SER A 178 -4.42 -15.96 34.45
C SER A 178 -3.72 -14.63 34.82
N PRO A 179 -4.42 -13.48 34.77
CA PRO A 179 -5.87 -13.29 34.60
C PRO A 179 -6.35 -13.16 33.13
N PHE A 180 -5.50 -13.37 32.14
CA PHE A 180 -5.76 -13.08 30.72
C PHE A 180 -6.26 -14.29 29.91
N LYS A 181 -6.96 -15.22 30.58
CA LYS A 181 -7.59 -16.38 29.93
C LYS A 181 -8.95 -16.00 29.34
#